data_AF-A0A409YTM8-F1
#
_entry.id   AF-A0A409YTM8-F1
#
_cell.length_a   1.000
_cell.length_b   1.000
_cell.length_c   1.000
_cell.angle_alpha   90.00
_cell.angle_beta   90.00
_cell.angle_gamma   90.00
#
_symmetry.space_group_name_H-M   'P 1'
#
loop_
_entity.id
_entity.type
_entity.pdbx_description
1 polymer ?
#
loop_
_entity_poly.entity_id
_entity_poly.type
_entity_poly.pdbx_seq_one_letter_code
_entity_poly.pdbx_strand_id
1 'polypeptide(L)'
;MSPAIPPEIQTQILPSQDLSILELLKFPLPIIQKSLRHQLQPQDFFSTLKPTTFEIDTIRAAPVLPLSLLKQLEASIDLQQVSSILCPHAPSLVGAQLPTWVLAFWIEAARIWPVKSEWILAEEKLDARKKNGKRTGQTIGLVTCVFDALASLSWADKVKGFPGLVDIDILATYTTNNWLKDEHENQMLQLLECELTRTRNDEGVRIADTFLITKLMEIYGRPDHNDHYLSAPNLAWLRNLGQELGNGVLDKLATIINIGQNHWVAVIVDFQCAEILHGDSLSGTIPAELEATLTWWTFHHTAQHFPIKKLPITQQRDGYSCGLLAWNALATRLLPDQHSLMDSMMVADERLKVLLQVIDRHHEKDYQFTFTKPLREKMPEYSTSATVTEDGIEHTSFANLPPVFIPPSRQLTPSSNSNVMHSHTATPTPTLPPGLTIPPLGPSTLPSQLVTPPPRQVAGTKRSAVDQTPERSLKSKPVQKIFKSAVQKVKSSIRNALELSKEAEDLGDNPKFGLLRYWSKGTAADKQAYFDREDERAENDRSEKDVAEKTVATDKKLHERDLAKRRQQKRRSLMKKREIKEGVHSPGSTKRKVR
;
A
#
# COMPACT_ATOMS: atom_id res chain seq x y z
N MET A 1 20.60 26.54 -28.86
CA MET A 1 21.11 25.47 -27.96
C MET A 1 21.83 26.14 -26.81
N SER A 2 21.50 25.82 -25.54
CA SER A 2 22.19 26.39 -24.38
C SER A 2 23.70 26.13 -24.44
N PRO A 3 24.56 27.12 -24.11
CA PRO A 3 26.00 26.91 -24.01
C PRO A 3 26.33 25.82 -22.99
N ALA A 4 27.17 24.88 -23.39
CA ALA A 4 27.63 23.82 -22.50
C ALA A 4 28.45 24.39 -21.33
N ILE A 5 28.31 23.77 -20.16
CA ILE A 5 29.16 24.07 -19.00
C ILE A 5 30.58 23.59 -19.32
N PRO A 6 31.62 24.43 -19.13
CA PRO A 6 33.00 23.98 -19.31
C PRO A 6 33.30 22.74 -18.44
N PRO A 7 33.88 21.65 -18.97
CA PRO A 7 34.07 20.40 -18.24
C PRO A 7 34.79 20.54 -16.89
N GLU A 8 35.80 21.41 -16.85
CA GLU A 8 36.58 21.75 -15.65
C GLU A 8 35.76 22.45 -14.56
N ILE A 9 34.71 23.19 -14.95
CA ILE A 9 33.78 23.84 -14.02
C ILE A 9 32.67 22.87 -13.62
N GLN A 10 32.18 22.04 -14.55
CA GLN A 10 31.07 21.13 -14.34
C GLN A 10 31.28 20.23 -13.12
N THR A 11 32.48 19.66 -12.99
CA THR A 11 32.86 18.79 -11.85
C THR A 11 32.93 19.52 -10.50
N GLN A 12 33.02 20.86 -10.50
CA GLN A 12 33.06 21.67 -9.28
C GLN A 12 31.68 22.16 -8.82
N ILE A 13 30.76 22.37 -9.77
CA ILE A 13 29.46 23.01 -9.51
C ILE A 13 28.27 22.04 -9.52
N LEU A 14 28.40 20.89 -10.17
CA LEU A 14 27.40 19.83 -10.16
C LEU A 14 27.92 18.60 -9.40
N PRO A 15 27.06 17.90 -8.64
CA PRO A 15 27.45 16.65 -7.99
C PRO A 15 27.78 15.60 -9.06
N SER A 16 28.86 14.84 -8.86
CA SER A 16 29.14 13.66 -9.69
C SER A 16 27.98 12.66 -9.55
N GLN A 17 27.61 11.99 -10.64
CA GLN A 17 26.60 10.94 -10.62
C GLN A 17 27.02 9.76 -9.72
N ASP A 18 28.32 9.57 -9.51
CA ASP A 18 28.85 8.50 -8.64
C ASP A 18 28.83 8.86 -7.15
N LEU A 19 28.47 10.09 -6.78
CA LEU A 19 28.37 10.46 -5.36
C LEU A 19 27.33 9.60 -4.67
N SER A 20 27.61 9.22 -3.43
CA SER A 20 26.61 8.59 -2.58
C SER A 20 25.46 9.55 -2.27
N ILE A 21 24.31 9.02 -1.86
CA ILE A 21 23.18 9.83 -1.38
C ILE A 21 23.62 10.77 -0.24
N LEU A 22 24.42 10.29 0.71
CA LEU A 22 24.89 11.12 1.83
C LEU A 22 25.88 12.21 1.39
N GLU A 23 26.65 11.99 0.33
CA GLU A 23 27.52 13.02 -0.26
C GLU A 23 26.72 14.05 -1.05
N LEU A 24 25.66 13.64 -1.77
CA LEU A 24 24.72 14.55 -2.43
C LEU A 24 24.10 15.52 -1.42
N LEU A 25 23.70 15.03 -0.25
CA LEU A 25 23.12 15.86 0.82
C LEU A 25 24.07 16.98 1.26
N LYS A 26 25.36 16.66 1.37
CA LYS A 26 26.42 17.61 1.72
C LYS A 26 26.83 18.52 0.56
N PHE A 27 26.61 18.12 -0.69
CA PHE A 27 27.03 18.88 -1.87
C PHE A 27 26.27 20.22 -1.96
N PRO A 28 26.94 21.38 -1.96
CA PRO A 28 26.25 22.67 -2.01
C PRO A 28 25.55 22.88 -3.36
N LEU A 29 24.23 23.07 -3.34
CA LEU A 29 23.45 23.46 -4.52
C LEU A 29 22.85 24.85 -4.29
N PRO A 30 22.73 25.66 -5.36
CA PRO A 30 22.09 26.97 -5.28
C PRO A 30 20.63 26.81 -4.83
N ILE A 31 20.14 27.80 -4.07
CA ILE A 31 18.75 27.80 -3.58
C ILE A 31 17.79 28.03 -4.74
N ILE A 32 16.74 27.20 -4.86
CA ILE A 32 15.67 27.43 -5.84
C ILE A 32 14.69 28.48 -5.32
N GLN A 33 14.51 29.53 -6.10
CA GLN A 33 13.53 30.57 -5.84
C GLN A 33 12.13 30.05 -6.20
N LYS A 34 11.28 29.90 -5.18
CA LYS A 34 9.90 29.40 -5.35
C LYS A 34 8.98 30.37 -6.08
N SER A 35 9.18 31.66 -5.87
CA SER A 35 8.36 32.73 -6.46
C SER A 35 9.20 33.96 -6.79
N LEU A 36 8.87 34.60 -7.92
CA LEU A 36 9.45 35.87 -8.32
C LEU A 36 8.51 36.98 -7.86
N ARG A 37 9.05 38.05 -7.25
CA ARG A 37 8.26 39.19 -6.77
C ARG A 37 7.71 40.04 -7.91
N HIS A 38 8.34 39.97 -9.08
CA HIS A 38 7.98 40.73 -10.27
C HIS A 38 7.91 39.78 -11.46
N GLN A 39 7.05 40.12 -12.42
CA GLN A 39 6.92 39.39 -13.67
C GLN A 39 8.10 39.75 -14.57
N LEU A 40 9.22 39.07 -14.36
CA LEU A 40 10.41 39.21 -15.19
C LEU A 40 10.21 38.47 -16.52
N GLN A 41 10.60 39.11 -17.61
CA GLN A 41 10.55 38.55 -18.95
C GLN A 41 11.93 38.00 -19.35
N PRO A 42 12.02 37.05 -20.29
CA PRO A 42 13.29 36.49 -20.74
C PRO A 42 14.34 37.54 -21.12
N GLN A 43 13.93 38.61 -21.79
CA GLN A 43 14.83 39.71 -22.19
C GLN A 43 15.50 40.44 -21.01
N ASP A 44 14.91 40.40 -19.82
CA ASP A 44 15.47 41.06 -18.62
C ASP A 44 16.72 40.34 -18.09
N PHE A 45 16.95 39.10 -18.53
CA PHE A 45 18.07 38.26 -18.11
C PHE A 45 19.23 38.25 -19.10
N PHE A 46 19.12 38.90 -20.26
CA PHE A 46 20.14 38.83 -21.30
C PHE A 46 20.89 40.15 -21.43
N SER A 47 22.20 40.08 -21.65
CA SER A 47 23.04 41.24 -21.96
C SER A 47 23.97 40.95 -23.12
N THR A 48 24.20 41.97 -23.95
CA THR A 48 25.20 41.96 -25.03
C THR A 48 26.61 42.27 -24.52
N LEU A 49 26.75 42.65 -23.23
CA LEU A 49 28.05 42.90 -22.61
C LEU A 49 28.73 41.57 -22.26
N LYS A 50 30.06 41.60 -22.19
CA LYS A 50 30.84 40.42 -21.76
C LYS A 50 30.61 40.11 -20.28
N PRO A 51 30.72 38.84 -19.86
CA PRO A 51 30.64 38.48 -18.45
C PRO A 51 31.70 39.24 -17.61
N THR A 52 31.32 39.71 -16.44
CA THR A 52 32.19 40.44 -15.50
C THR A 52 32.68 39.59 -14.34
N THR A 53 32.05 38.44 -14.09
CA THR A 53 32.53 37.48 -13.10
C THR A 53 32.52 36.06 -13.66
N PHE A 54 33.55 35.31 -13.31
CA PHE A 54 33.68 33.87 -13.57
C PHE A 54 33.92 33.11 -12.26
N GLU A 55 33.76 33.78 -11.12
CA GLU A 55 34.00 33.22 -9.81
C GLU A 55 32.90 32.19 -9.47
N ILE A 56 33.33 30.94 -9.27
CA ILE A 56 32.43 29.80 -9.10
C ILE A 56 31.55 29.97 -7.85
N ASP A 57 32.10 30.45 -6.74
CA ASP A 57 31.35 30.63 -5.50
C ASP A 57 30.24 31.67 -5.65
N THR A 58 30.53 32.76 -6.36
CA THR A 58 29.55 33.80 -6.70
C THR A 58 28.43 33.24 -7.59
N ILE A 59 28.77 32.41 -8.59
CA ILE A 59 27.79 31.75 -9.46
C ILE A 59 26.93 30.73 -8.71
N ARG A 60 27.53 29.95 -7.79
CA ARG A 60 26.81 28.98 -6.95
C ARG A 60 25.92 29.63 -5.90
N ALA A 61 26.28 30.82 -5.43
CA ALA A 61 25.44 31.58 -4.50
C ALA A 61 24.23 32.23 -5.18
N ALA A 62 24.22 32.31 -6.52
CA ALA A 62 23.11 32.86 -7.29
C ALA A 62 21.85 31.98 -7.14
N PRO A 63 20.70 32.53 -6.68
CA PRO A 63 19.45 31.79 -6.62
C PRO A 63 19.02 31.26 -8.01
N VAL A 64 18.54 30.02 -8.06
CA VAL A 64 18.04 29.38 -9.29
C VAL A 64 16.59 29.80 -9.54
N LEU A 65 16.27 30.13 -10.79
CA LEU A 65 14.91 30.44 -11.22
C LEU A 65 14.02 29.18 -11.29
N PRO A 66 12.69 29.32 -11.26
CA PRO A 66 11.79 28.21 -11.55
C PRO A 66 12.09 27.55 -12.90
N LEU A 67 12.02 26.21 -12.97
CA LEU A 67 12.37 25.44 -14.17
C LEU A 67 11.56 25.86 -15.41
N SER A 68 10.31 26.30 -15.25
CA SER A 68 9.48 26.82 -16.33
C SER A 68 10.08 28.07 -16.99
N LEU A 69 10.59 29.01 -16.17
CA LEU A 69 11.24 30.21 -16.68
C LEU A 69 12.62 29.89 -17.27
N LEU A 70 13.39 28.98 -16.65
CA LEU A 70 14.67 28.53 -17.22
C LEU A 70 14.51 27.95 -18.63
N LYS A 71 13.45 27.17 -18.87
CA LYS A 71 13.13 26.66 -20.22
C LYS A 71 12.77 27.77 -21.20
N GLN A 72 12.06 28.82 -20.75
CA GLN A 72 11.76 29.97 -21.60
C GLN A 72 13.02 30.75 -21.95
N LEU A 73 13.94 30.93 -20.99
CA LEU A 73 15.25 31.52 -21.22
C LEU A 73 16.07 30.70 -22.22
N GLU A 74 16.13 29.38 -22.05
CA GLU A 74 16.82 28.47 -22.96
C GLU A 74 16.27 28.55 -24.39
N ALA A 75 14.95 28.65 -24.55
CA ALA A 75 14.33 28.82 -25.86
C ALA A 75 14.59 30.21 -26.49
N SER A 76 14.87 31.23 -25.67
CA SER A 76 15.02 32.62 -26.13
C SER A 76 16.48 32.99 -26.47
N ILE A 77 17.45 32.17 -26.05
CA ILE A 77 18.87 32.52 -26.16
C ILE A 77 19.35 32.63 -27.61
N ASP A 78 18.79 31.83 -28.52
CA ASP A 78 19.17 31.81 -29.93
C ASP A 78 18.65 33.03 -30.71
N LEU A 79 17.67 33.76 -30.14
CA LEU A 79 17.03 34.91 -30.78
C LEU A 79 17.77 36.23 -30.53
N GLN A 80 18.75 36.23 -29.62
CA GLN A 80 19.41 37.44 -29.16
C GLN A 80 20.92 37.25 -29.25
N GLN A 81 21.65 38.31 -29.62
CA GLN A 81 23.12 38.32 -29.61
C GLN A 81 23.66 38.34 -28.16
N VAL A 82 23.27 37.35 -27.35
CA VAL A 82 23.54 37.28 -25.91
C VAL A 82 25.01 36.95 -25.68
N SER A 83 25.68 37.79 -24.89
CA SER A 83 27.06 37.58 -24.46
C SER A 83 27.18 37.24 -22.97
N SER A 84 26.17 37.57 -22.16
CA SER A 84 26.12 37.25 -20.74
C SER A 84 24.69 37.22 -20.19
N ILE A 85 24.55 36.67 -18.98
CA ILE A 85 23.29 36.56 -18.23
C ILE A 85 23.29 37.57 -17.08
N LEU A 86 22.20 38.33 -16.97
CA LEU A 86 21.88 39.20 -15.84
C LEU A 86 21.04 38.43 -14.82
N CYS A 87 21.17 38.82 -13.55
CA CYS A 87 20.41 38.22 -12.43
C CYS A 87 19.51 39.26 -11.75
N PRO A 88 18.49 39.83 -12.43
CA PRO A 88 17.62 40.85 -11.84
C PRO A 88 16.86 40.36 -10.60
N HIS A 89 16.72 39.03 -10.43
CA HIS A 89 16.11 38.39 -9.27
C HIS A 89 17.04 38.26 -8.04
N ALA A 90 18.34 38.52 -8.20
CA ALA A 90 19.36 38.33 -7.17
C ALA A 90 20.01 39.67 -6.76
N PRO A 91 19.55 40.34 -5.70
CA PRO A 91 20.07 41.65 -5.29
C PRO A 91 21.59 41.66 -4.99
N SER A 92 22.15 40.53 -4.59
CA SER A 92 23.59 40.38 -4.34
C SER A 92 24.45 40.40 -5.62
N LEU A 93 23.81 40.27 -6.79
CA LEU A 93 24.47 40.23 -8.11
C LEU A 93 24.12 41.44 -8.97
N VAL A 94 23.63 42.53 -8.37
CA VAL A 94 23.33 43.77 -9.10
C VAL A 94 24.60 44.28 -9.78
N GLY A 95 24.53 44.42 -11.11
CA GLY A 95 25.65 44.87 -11.94
C GLY A 95 26.60 43.76 -12.39
N ALA A 96 26.47 42.53 -11.87
CA ALA A 96 27.24 41.39 -12.35
C ALA A 96 26.64 40.83 -13.65
N GLN A 97 27.52 40.45 -14.58
CA GLN A 97 27.19 39.74 -15.81
C GLN A 97 27.79 38.35 -15.71
N LEU A 98 26.94 37.33 -15.66
CA LEU A 98 27.35 35.94 -15.56
C LEU A 98 27.61 35.34 -16.95
N PRO A 99 28.48 34.32 -17.07
CA PRO A 99 28.67 33.59 -18.31
C PRO A 99 27.38 32.92 -18.79
N THR A 100 27.21 32.78 -20.10
CA THR A 100 25.99 32.21 -20.68
C THR A 100 25.78 30.72 -20.35
N TRP A 101 26.85 29.99 -20.04
CA TRP A 101 26.76 28.60 -19.56
C TRP A 101 26.08 28.46 -18.18
N VAL A 102 25.93 29.55 -17.41
CA VAL A 102 25.22 29.52 -16.12
C VAL A 102 23.77 29.08 -16.28
N LEU A 103 23.16 29.34 -17.44
CA LEU A 103 21.81 28.86 -17.73
C LEU A 103 21.73 27.33 -17.73
N ALA A 104 22.69 26.65 -18.36
CA ALA A 104 22.76 25.18 -18.35
C ALA A 104 22.99 24.64 -16.93
N PHE A 105 23.85 25.29 -16.14
CA PHE A 105 24.04 24.95 -14.73
C PHE A 105 22.76 25.07 -13.91
N TRP A 106 22.02 26.18 -14.05
CA TRP A 106 20.76 26.38 -13.34
C TRP A 106 19.69 25.35 -13.73
N ILE A 107 19.63 24.95 -15.00
CA ILE A 107 18.72 23.90 -15.47
C ILE A 107 19.05 22.57 -14.79
N GLU A 108 20.33 22.17 -14.77
CA GLU A 108 20.76 20.94 -14.10
C GLU A 108 20.54 21.00 -12.59
N ALA A 109 20.90 22.10 -11.93
CA ALA A 109 20.63 22.29 -10.50
C ALA A 109 19.12 22.21 -10.19
N ALA A 110 18.28 22.79 -11.04
CA ALA A 110 16.82 22.71 -10.91
C ALA A 110 16.27 21.30 -11.09
N ARG A 111 16.93 20.44 -11.87
CA ARG A 111 16.58 19.01 -12.04
C ARG A 111 17.01 18.15 -10.85
N ILE A 112 18.17 18.44 -10.26
CA ILE A 112 18.72 17.68 -9.13
C ILE A 112 18.00 18.01 -7.82
N TRP A 113 17.52 19.25 -7.67
CA TRP A 113 16.96 19.72 -6.41
C TRP A 113 15.75 18.92 -5.89
N PRO A 114 14.75 18.52 -6.71
CA PRO A 114 13.67 17.65 -6.24
C PRO A 114 14.19 16.37 -5.60
N VAL A 115 15.11 15.66 -6.26
CA VAL A 115 15.76 14.45 -5.75
C VAL A 115 16.46 14.72 -4.42
N LYS A 116 17.28 15.78 -4.37
CA LYS A 116 17.97 16.18 -3.15
C LYS A 116 16.99 16.51 -2.01
N SER A 117 15.88 17.18 -2.31
CA SER A 117 14.90 17.61 -1.32
C SER A 117 14.16 16.42 -0.67
N GLU A 118 13.85 15.38 -1.44
CA GLU A 118 13.27 14.13 -0.91
C GLU A 118 14.27 13.44 0.04
N TRP A 119 15.56 13.41 -0.32
CA TRP A 119 16.59 12.84 0.55
C TRP A 119 16.88 13.67 1.80
N ILE A 120 16.78 15.01 1.74
CA ILE A 120 16.88 15.86 2.94
C ILE A 120 15.75 15.50 3.91
N LEU A 121 14.51 15.40 3.40
CA LEU A 121 13.36 15.00 4.23
C LEU A 121 13.56 13.60 4.83
N ALA A 122 14.07 12.65 4.04
CA ALA A 122 14.40 11.31 4.50
C ALA A 122 15.43 11.32 5.66
N GLU A 123 16.54 12.04 5.49
CA GLU A 123 17.57 12.20 6.51
C GLU A 123 17.00 12.80 7.79
N GLU A 124 16.23 13.89 7.70
CA GLU A 124 15.58 14.53 8.85
C GLU A 124 14.67 13.54 9.61
N LYS A 125 13.93 12.68 8.91
CA LYS A 125 13.08 11.65 9.54
C LYS A 125 13.91 10.57 10.23
N LEU A 126 14.99 10.10 9.62
CA LEU A 126 15.91 9.14 10.24
C LEU A 126 16.56 9.74 11.49
N ASP A 127 16.99 10.99 11.42
CA ASP A 127 17.59 11.71 12.54
C ASP A 127 16.61 11.93 13.69
N ALA A 128 15.37 12.33 13.37
CA ALA A 128 14.30 12.48 14.36
C ALA A 128 13.98 11.15 15.04
N ARG A 129 14.01 10.03 14.30
CA ARG A 129 13.85 8.68 14.87
C ARG A 129 14.99 8.34 15.80
N LYS A 130 16.24 8.61 15.42
CA LYS A 130 17.45 8.37 16.24
C LYS A 130 17.45 9.17 17.54
N LYS A 131 16.99 10.43 17.51
CA LYS A 131 16.95 11.35 18.67
C LYS A 131 15.78 11.09 19.63
N ASN A 132 14.77 10.31 19.22
CA ASN A 132 13.59 10.07 20.06
C ASN A 132 13.92 9.11 21.23
N GLY A 133 14.05 9.66 22.44
CA GLY A 133 14.48 8.94 23.65
C GLY A 133 13.55 7.80 24.13
N LYS A 134 12.41 7.57 23.47
CA LYS A 134 11.51 6.43 23.77
C LYS A 134 11.82 5.17 22.93
N ARG A 135 12.86 5.20 22.08
CA ARG A 135 13.16 4.12 21.13
C ARG A 135 14.02 3.04 21.75
N THR A 136 13.86 1.82 21.24
CA THR A 136 14.66 0.66 21.64
C THR A 136 16.04 0.73 20.99
N GLY A 137 17.03 0.05 21.58
CA GLY A 137 18.35 -0.08 20.95
C GLY A 137 18.30 -0.70 19.55
N GLN A 138 17.28 -1.53 19.27
CA GLN A 138 17.04 -2.14 17.97
C GLN A 138 16.69 -1.09 16.90
N THR A 139 15.82 -0.13 17.19
CA THR A 139 15.49 0.94 16.23
C THR A 139 16.72 1.79 15.90
N ILE A 140 17.58 2.09 16.89
CA ILE A 140 18.81 2.87 16.68
C ILE A 140 19.80 2.10 15.79
N GLY A 141 19.97 0.80 16.06
CA GLY A 141 20.78 -0.07 15.21
C GLY A 141 20.28 -0.11 13.78
N LEU A 142 18.97 -0.25 13.58
CA LEU A 142 18.34 -0.25 12.27
C LEU A 142 18.55 1.06 11.50
N VAL A 143 18.36 2.21 12.14
CA VAL A 143 18.64 3.51 11.53
C VAL A 143 20.11 3.64 11.12
N THR A 144 21.03 3.10 11.93
CA THR A 144 22.47 3.09 11.61
C THR A 144 22.73 2.26 10.36
N CYS A 145 22.17 1.05 10.27
CA CYS A 145 22.28 0.22 9.06
C CYS A 145 21.74 0.93 7.81
N VAL A 146 20.64 1.68 7.95
CA VAL A 146 20.09 2.47 6.82
C VAL A 146 21.08 3.56 6.39
N PHE A 147 21.68 4.30 7.32
CA PHE A 147 22.70 5.29 6.95
C PHE A 147 23.90 4.65 6.25
N ASP A 148 24.39 3.51 6.73
CA ASP A 148 25.49 2.78 6.10
C ASP A 148 25.12 2.34 4.68
N ALA A 149 23.88 1.86 4.49
CA ALA A 149 23.36 1.49 3.17
C ALA A 149 23.27 2.71 2.22
N LEU A 150 22.73 3.84 2.70
CA LEU A 150 22.65 5.08 1.91
C LEU A 150 24.03 5.65 1.53
N ALA A 151 25.06 5.40 2.34
CA ALA A 151 26.44 5.77 2.02
C ALA A 151 27.04 4.96 0.85
N SER A 152 26.45 3.81 0.53
CA SER A 152 26.90 2.93 -0.56
C SER A 152 26.18 3.14 -1.89
N LEU A 153 25.09 3.92 -1.89
CA LEU A 153 24.21 4.08 -3.05
C LEU A 153 24.50 5.38 -3.79
N SER A 154 24.76 5.29 -5.10
CA SER A 154 24.83 6.46 -5.97
C SER A 154 23.47 7.16 -6.02
N TRP A 155 23.45 8.49 -5.91
CA TRP A 155 22.19 9.25 -5.95
C TRP A 155 21.55 9.32 -7.35
N ALA A 156 22.33 9.11 -8.41
CA ALA A 156 21.88 9.19 -9.80
C ALA A 156 21.60 7.81 -10.41
N ASP A 157 21.76 6.74 -9.63
CA ASP A 157 21.54 5.39 -10.07
C ASP A 157 20.04 5.09 -10.28
N LYS A 158 19.77 4.04 -11.04
CA LYS A 158 18.45 3.39 -11.08
C LYS A 158 18.41 2.23 -10.08
N VAL A 159 17.24 1.94 -9.53
CA VAL A 159 17.05 0.75 -8.70
C VAL A 159 17.24 -0.51 -9.57
N LYS A 160 18.16 -1.39 -9.16
CA LYS A 160 18.54 -2.64 -9.87
C LYS A 160 17.88 -3.84 -9.17
N GLY A 161 17.75 -4.96 -9.86
CA GLY A 161 17.18 -6.20 -9.31
C GLY A 161 15.65 -6.29 -9.34
N PHE A 162 14.96 -5.30 -9.91
CA PHE A 162 13.50 -5.27 -10.03
C PHE A 162 13.04 -5.04 -11.48
N PRO A 163 11.82 -5.48 -11.85
CA PRO A 163 11.25 -5.13 -13.14
C PRO A 163 11.01 -3.62 -13.27
N GLY A 164 11.51 -3.04 -14.37
CA GLY A 164 11.38 -1.60 -14.65
C GLY A 164 12.61 -0.80 -14.21
N LEU A 165 12.72 0.41 -14.76
CA LEU A 165 13.79 1.35 -14.43
C LEU A 165 13.19 2.49 -13.61
N VAL A 166 13.44 2.46 -12.30
CA VAL A 166 12.97 3.50 -11.38
C VAL A 166 14.19 4.22 -10.80
N ASP A 167 14.10 5.54 -10.69
CA ASP A 167 15.14 6.36 -10.05
C ASP A 167 15.30 6.02 -8.58
N ILE A 168 16.52 6.13 -8.06
CA ILE A 168 16.81 5.73 -6.67
C ILE A 168 16.12 6.62 -5.63
N ASP A 169 15.71 7.84 -6.01
CA ASP A 169 15.06 8.81 -5.13
C ASP A 169 13.72 8.30 -4.58
N ILE A 170 13.04 7.38 -5.27
CA ILE A 170 11.82 6.77 -4.73
C ILE A 170 12.06 6.10 -3.38
N LEU A 171 13.28 5.57 -3.15
CA LEU A 171 13.63 4.86 -1.92
C LEU A 171 13.57 5.77 -0.68
N ALA A 172 13.70 7.09 -0.85
CA ALA A 172 13.53 8.07 0.22
C ALA A 172 12.17 7.88 0.93
N THR A 173 11.11 7.53 0.18
CA THR A 173 9.75 7.34 0.69
C THR A 173 9.68 6.30 1.81
N TYR A 174 10.48 5.22 1.75
CA TYR A 174 10.48 4.20 2.82
C TYR A 174 10.88 4.77 4.19
N THR A 175 11.73 5.80 4.21
CA THR A 175 12.19 6.44 5.45
C THR A 175 11.21 7.48 6.02
N THR A 176 10.23 7.91 5.22
CA THR A 176 9.26 8.94 5.59
C THR A 176 7.89 8.34 5.97
N ASN A 177 6.92 9.23 6.18
CA ASN A 177 5.51 8.87 6.39
C ASN A 177 4.67 9.13 5.13
N ASN A 178 5.33 9.29 3.98
CA ASN A 178 4.64 9.45 2.70
C ASN A 178 4.03 8.12 2.26
N TRP A 179 2.99 8.21 1.45
CA TRP A 179 2.32 7.04 0.89
C TRP A 179 3.25 6.31 -0.06
N LEU A 180 3.23 4.99 0.04
CA LEU A 180 3.90 4.14 -0.91
C LEU A 180 3.12 4.19 -2.24
N LYS A 181 3.88 4.30 -3.33
CA LYS A 181 3.39 4.26 -4.70
C LYS A 181 3.50 2.85 -5.27
N ASP A 182 2.90 2.62 -6.43
CA ASP A 182 2.91 1.36 -7.16
C ASP A 182 4.32 0.76 -7.29
N GLU A 183 5.36 1.57 -7.51
CA GLU A 183 6.74 1.09 -7.61
C GLU A 183 7.23 0.41 -6.32
N HIS A 184 6.84 0.93 -5.16
CA HIS A 184 7.23 0.40 -3.85
C HIS A 184 6.49 -0.91 -3.55
N GLU A 185 5.19 -0.96 -3.87
CA GLU A 185 4.37 -2.17 -3.69
C GLU A 185 4.88 -3.30 -4.60
N ASN A 186 5.23 -2.97 -5.85
CA ASN A 186 5.80 -3.95 -6.79
C ASN A 186 7.20 -4.42 -6.37
N GLN A 187 8.03 -3.55 -5.77
CA GLN A 187 9.29 -3.98 -5.14
C GLN A 187 9.04 -4.99 -4.01
N MET A 188 8.09 -4.70 -3.12
CA MET A 188 7.76 -5.61 -2.01
C MET A 188 7.16 -6.94 -2.50
N LEU A 189 6.28 -6.92 -3.49
CA LEU A 189 5.73 -8.11 -4.14
C LEU A 189 6.84 -8.96 -4.78
N GLN A 190 7.82 -8.33 -5.44
CA GLN A 190 8.96 -9.04 -6.02
C GLN A 190 9.86 -9.66 -4.95
N LEU A 191 10.10 -8.96 -3.83
CA LEU A 191 10.85 -9.51 -2.69
C LEU A 191 10.15 -10.77 -2.15
N LEU A 192 8.82 -10.72 -2.01
CA LEU A 192 8.03 -11.86 -1.57
C LEU A 192 8.06 -13.03 -2.57
N GLU A 193 8.00 -12.76 -3.88
CA GLU A 193 8.15 -13.79 -4.93
C GLU A 193 9.53 -14.47 -4.86
N CYS A 194 10.59 -13.69 -4.64
CA CYS A 194 11.95 -14.22 -4.48
C CYS A 194 12.06 -15.10 -3.23
N GLU A 195 11.45 -14.69 -2.12
CA GLU A 195 11.45 -15.46 -0.87
C GLU A 195 10.67 -16.77 -0.99
N LEU A 196 9.51 -16.73 -1.67
CA LEU A 196 8.73 -17.91 -1.99
C LEU A 196 9.55 -18.92 -2.78
N THR A 197 10.19 -18.46 -3.87
CA THR A 197 11.04 -19.29 -4.74
C THR A 197 12.22 -19.91 -3.98
N ARG A 198 12.79 -19.19 -3.01
CA ARG A 198 13.92 -19.68 -2.19
C ARG A 198 13.50 -20.70 -1.13
N THR A 199 12.34 -20.49 -0.50
CA THR A 199 11.91 -21.28 0.67
C THR A 199 11.22 -22.57 0.25
N ARG A 200 10.37 -22.46 -0.78
CA ARG A 200 9.50 -23.53 -1.22
C ARG A 200 9.73 -23.70 -2.71
N ASN A 201 9.88 -24.93 -3.17
CA ASN A 201 9.62 -25.26 -4.57
C ASN A 201 8.10 -25.18 -4.85
N ASP A 202 7.40 -24.16 -4.34
CA ASP A 202 5.96 -23.98 -4.49
C ASP A 202 5.72 -23.47 -5.91
N GLU A 203 5.61 -24.40 -6.86
CA GLU A 203 5.32 -24.11 -8.26
C GLU A 203 3.90 -23.51 -8.44
N GLY A 204 3.05 -23.57 -7.42
CA GLY A 204 1.63 -23.20 -7.50
C GLY A 204 1.27 -21.76 -7.12
N VAL A 205 2.19 -20.91 -6.65
CA VAL A 205 1.83 -19.54 -6.22
C VAL A 205 2.36 -18.51 -7.20
N ARG A 206 1.45 -17.73 -7.79
CA ARG A 206 1.78 -16.58 -8.62
C ARG A 206 1.62 -15.28 -7.83
N ILE A 207 2.71 -14.52 -7.69
CA ILE A 207 2.66 -13.13 -7.23
C ILE A 207 2.50 -12.22 -8.45
N ALA A 208 1.45 -11.42 -8.48
CA ALA A 208 1.20 -10.47 -9.56
C ALA A 208 1.44 -9.03 -9.12
N ASP A 209 1.85 -8.19 -10.08
CA ASP A 209 2.00 -6.76 -9.89
C ASP A 209 0.66 -6.07 -9.52
N THR A 210 0.76 -4.82 -9.10
CA THR A 210 -0.39 -4.00 -8.69
C THR A 210 -1.37 -3.65 -9.83
N PHE A 211 -0.98 -3.85 -11.09
CA PHE A 211 -1.76 -3.43 -12.26
C PHE A 211 -2.69 -4.51 -12.77
N LEU A 212 -2.42 -5.79 -12.47
CA LEU A 212 -3.20 -6.91 -12.97
C LEU A 212 -4.69 -6.77 -12.67
N ILE A 213 -5.04 -6.47 -11.42
CA ILE A 213 -6.46 -6.38 -11.04
C ILE A 213 -7.10 -5.10 -11.56
N THR A 214 -6.38 -3.97 -11.58
CA THR A 214 -6.84 -2.75 -12.25
C THR A 214 -7.19 -3.04 -13.70
N LYS A 215 -6.37 -3.85 -14.39
CA LYS A 215 -6.65 -4.24 -15.77
C LYS A 215 -7.90 -5.12 -15.89
N LEU A 216 -8.13 -6.04 -14.95
CA LEU A 216 -9.36 -6.83 -14.91
C LEU A 216 -10.60 -5.95 -14.68
N MET A 217 -10.52 -4.95 -13.79
CA MET A 217 -11.62 -4.02 -13.54
C MET A 217 -11.92 -3.18 -14.78
N GLU A 218 -10.89 -2.69 -15.48
CA GLU A 218 -11.06 -1.97 -16.76
C GLU A 218 -11.78 -2.84 -17.80
N ILE A 219 -11.46 -4.14 -17.87
CA ILE A 219 -12.11 -5.07 -18.80
C ILE A 219 -13.56 -5.30 -18.38
N TYR A 220 -13.81 -5.58 -17.10
CA TYR A 220 -15.13 -5.86 -16.56
C TYR A 220 -16.10 -4.67 -16.70
N GLY A 221 -15.60 -3.43 -16.55
CA GLY A 221 -16.40 -2.21 -16.72
C GLY A 221 -16.90 -1.96 -18.15
N ARG A 222 -16.47 -2.76 -19.15
CA ARG A 222 -16.94 -2.63 -20.53
C ARG A 222 -18.31 -3.29 -20.72
N PRO A 223 -19.22 -2.70 -21.52
CA PRO A 223 -20.51 -3.32 -21.83
C PRO A 223 -20.39 -4.71 -22.47
N ASP A 224 -19.34 -4.91 -23.28
CA ASP A 224 -19.02 -6.13 -24.02
C ASP A 224 -17.88 -6.93 -23.38
N HIS A 225 -17.67 -6.80 -22.06
CA HIS A 225 -16.51 -7.37 -21.35
C HIS A 225 -16.26 -8.86 -21.64
N ASN A 226 -17.31 -9.68 -21.79
CA ASN A 226 -17.17 -11.10 -22.15
C ASN A 226 -16.56 -11.29 -23.53
N ASP A 227 -17.15 -10.67 -24.56
CA ASP A 227 -16.69 -10.80 -25.94
C ASP A 227 -15.30 -10.17 -26.10
N HIS A 228 -15.07 -9.03 -25.47
CA HIS A 228 -13.78 -8.35 -25.48
C HIS A 228 -12.70 -9.20 -24.79
N TYR A 229 -12.98 -9.74 -23.60
CA TYR A 229 -12.04 -10.58 -22.87
C TYR A 229 -11.68 -11.84 -23.65
N LEU A 230 -12.64 -12.46 -24.35
CA LEU A 230 -12.42 -13.68 -25.14
C LEU A 230 -11.65 -13.42 -26.45
N SER A 231 -11.98 -12.34 -27.15
CA SER A 231 -11.49 -12.10 -28.52
C SER A 231 -10.22 -11.26 -28.60
N ALA A 232 -9.95 -10.38 -27.63
CA ALA A 232 -8.87 -9.41 -27.73
C ALA A 232 -7.48 -10.09 -27.64
N PRO A 233 -6.60 -9.95 -28.65
CA PRO A 233 -5.28 -10.59 -28.64
C PRO A 233 -4.35 -10.09 -27.53
N ASN A 234 -4.45 -8.82 -27.16
CA ASN A 234 -3.65 -8.21 -26.09
C ASN A 234 -4.07 -8.68 -24.68
N LEU A 235 -5.16 -9.42 -24.55
CA LEU A 235 -5.62 -10.03 -23.29
C LEU A 235 -5.32 -11.53 -23.21
N ALA A 236 -4.63 -12.10 -24.21
CA ALA A 236 -4.29 -13.52 -24.24
C ALA A 236 -3.48 -13.96 -23.01
N TRP A 237 -2.60 -13.11 -22.51
CA TRP A 237 -1.79 -13.39 -21.32
C TRP A 237 -2.65 -13.57 -20.05
N LEU A 238 -3.70 -12.76 -19.91
CA LEU A 238 -4.61 -12.77 -18.77
C LEU A 238 -5.53 -14.00 -18.84
N ARG A 239 -5.95 -14.38 -20.06
CA ARG A 239 -6.64 -15.64 -20.32
C ARG A 239 -5.78 -16.84 -19.98
N ASN A 240 -4.53 -16.87 -20.43
CA ASN A 240 -3.60 -17.95 -20.15
C ASN A 240 -3.37 -18.11 -18.65
N LEU A 241 -3.15 -17.00 -17.93
CA LEU A 241 -3.01 -17.03 -16.48
C LEU A 241 -4.26 -17.62 -15.79
N GLY A 242 -5.45 -17.15 -16.17
CA GLY A 242 -6.69 -17.69 -15.61
C GLY A 242 -6.92 -19.17 -15.96
N GLN A 243 -6.50 -19.61 -17.14
CA GLN A 243 -6.54 -21.01 -17.57
C GLN A 243 -5.54 -21.88 -16.80
N GLU A 244 -4.32 -21.39 -16.55
CA GLU A 244 -3.32 -22.06 -15.71
C GLU A 244 -3.83 -22.26 -14.29
N LEU A 245 -4.46 -21.24 -13.70
CA LEU A 245 -5.11 -21.31 -12.40
C LEU A 245 -6.31 -22.28 -12.41
N GLY A 246 -7.18 -22.17 -13.42
CA GLY A 246 -8.39 -23.00 -13.56
C GLY A 246 -8.09 -24.49 -13.76
N ASN A 247 -6.96 -24.83 -14.40
CA ASN A 247 -6.53 -26.22 -14.60
C ASN A 247 -5.66 -26.75 -13.46
N GLY A 248 -5.39 -25.96 -12.41
CA GLY A 248 -4.55 -26.35 -11.28
C GLY A 248 -3.05 -26.44 -11.62
N VAL A 249 -2.59 -25.76 -12.68
CA VAL A 249 -1.15 -25.52 -12.89
C VAL A 249 -0.63 -24.54 -11.83
N LEU A 250 -1.45 -23.54 -11.53
CA LEU A 250 -1.25 -22.62 -10.42
C LEU A 250 -2.38 -22.81 -9.40
N ASP A 251 -2.06 -22.81 -8.12
CA ASP A 251 -3.01 -22.91 -7.02
C ASP A 251 -3.55 -21.55 -6.59
N LYS A 252 -2.70 -20.52 -6.61
CA LYS A 252 -2.99 -19.22 -5.97
C LYS A 252 -2.45 -18.06 -6.79
N LEU A 253 -3.23 -16.99 -6.85
CA LEU A 253 -2.81 -15.67 -7.32
C LEU A 253 -2.84 -14.70 -6.15
N ALA A 254 -1.73 -14.04 -5.83
CA ALA A 254 -1.64 -13.05 -4.76
C ALA A 254 -1.12 -11.71 -5.28
N THR A 255 -1.72 -10.61 -4.80
CA THR A 255 -1.38 -9.26 -5.25
C THR A 255 -1.88 -8.20 -4.24
N ILE A 256 -1.46 -6.95 -4.45
CA ILE A 256 -1.92 -5.77 -3.72
C ILE A 256 -2.64 -4.85 -4.71
N ILE A 257 -3.79 -4.28 -4.31
CA ILE A 257 -4.63 -3.45 -5.17
C ILE A 257 -4.76 -2.06 -4.56
N ASN A 258 -4.66 -1.03 -5.41
CA ASN A 258 -4.94 0.35 -5.03
C ASN A 258 -6.43 0.69 -5.24
N ILE A 259 -7.21 0.71 -4.16
CA ILE A 259 -8.60 1.14 -4.18
C ILE A 259 -8.65 2.66 -4.09
N GLY A 260 -9.39 3.30 -5.01
CA GLY A 260 -9.61 4.74 -4.98
C GLY A 260 -8.37 5.60 -5.18
N GLN A 261 -7.28 5.03 -5.71
CA GLN A 261 -5.96 5.66 -5.83
C GLN A 261 -5.42 6.17 -4.49
N ASN A 262 -5.90 5.59 -3.39
CA ASN A 262 -5.58 6.10 -2.06
C ASN A 262 -5.52 5.08 -0.94
N HIS A 263 -5.75 3.80 -1.23
CA HIS A 263 -5.75 2.77 -0.21
C HIS A 263 -5.32 1.43 -0.78
N TRP A 264 -4.31 0.82 -0.14
CA TRP A 264 -3.77 -0.45 -0.58
C TRP A 264 -4.40 -1.60 0.22
N VAL A 265 -4.90 -2.61 -0.49
CA VAL A 265 -5.45 -3.84 0.11
C VAL A 265 -4.78 -5.07 -0.45
N ALA A 266 -4.75 -6.14 0.35
CA ALA A 266 -4.21 -7.44 -0.05
C ALA A 266 -5.32 -8.33 -0.60
N VAL A 267 -5.05 -9.02 -1.71
CA VAL A 267 -5.96 -10.00 -2.30
C VAL A 267 -5.22 -11.29 -2.63
N ILE A 268 -5.82 -12.43 -2.26
CA ILE A 268 -5.41 -13.76 -2.69
C ILE A 268 -6.61 -14.46 -3.31
N VAL A 269 -6.48 -14.89 -4.57
CA VAL A 269 -7.44 -15.78 -5.23
C VAL A 269 -6.90 -17.19 -5.12
N ASP A 270 -7.49 -18.01 -4.25
CA ASP A 270 -7.07 -19.37 -3.95
C ASP A 270 -7.94 -20.35 -4.74
N PHE A 271 -7.46 -20.79 -5.90
CA PHE A 271 -8.16 -21.72 -6.79
C PHE A 271 -8.24 -23.12 -6.19
N GLN A 272 -7.25 -23.51 -5.38
CA GLN A 272 -7.24 -24.78 -4.68
C GLN A 272 -8.38 -24.88 -3.65
N CYS A 273 -8.63 -23.80 -2.90
CA CYS A 273 -9.72 -23.74 -1.92
C CYS A 273 -11.03 -23.14 -2.47
N ALA A 274 -11.04 -22.73 -3.75
CA ALA A 274 -12.10 -21.99 -4.41
C ALA A 274 -12.58 -20.79 -3.57
N GLU A 275 -11.68 -19.94 -3.10
CA GLU A 275 -12.02 -18.77 -2.26
C GLU A 275 -11.23 -17.51 -2.66
N ILE A 276 -11.78 -16.35 -2.32
CA ILE A 276 -11.10 -15.05 -2.46
C ILE A 276 -10.84 -14.51 -1.05
N LEU A 277 -9.58 -14.31 -0.69
CA LEU A 277 -9.18 -13.71 0.57
C LEU A 277 -8.92 -12.20 0.37
N HIS A 278 -9.60 -11.36 1.15
CA HIS A 278 -9.46 -9.90 1.12
C HIS A 278 -8.95 -9.36 2.46
N GLY A 279 -7.85 -8.63 2.44
CA GLY A 279 -7.21 -8.03 3.62
C GLY A 279 -7.18 -6.52 3.52
N ASP A 280 -7.94 -5.85 4.39
CA ASP A 280 -7.99 -4.40 4.51
C ASP A 280 -7.58 -3.97 5.93
N SER A 281 -6.50 -3.19 6.03
CA SER A 281 -5.96 -2.69 7.30
C SER A 281 -6.87 -1.65 7.97
N LEU A 282 -7.80 -1.03 7.23
CA LEU A 282 -8.84 -0.14 7.73
C LEU A 282 -10.15 -0.86 8.03
N SER A 283 -10.16 -2.20 7.95
CA SER A 283 -11.33 -3.05 8.21
C SER A 283 -12.51 -2.81 7.27
N GLY A 284 -12.27 -2.26 6.08
CA GLY A 284 -13.29 -2.15 5.04
C GLY A 284 -13.69 -3.51 4.47
N THR A 285 -14.90 -3.55 3.93
CA THR A 285 -15.35 -4.66 3.09
C THR A 285 -14.77 -4.50 1.69
N ILE A 286 -14.66 -5.61 0.95
CA ILE A 286 -14.28 -5.55 -0.46
C ILE A 286 -15.25 -4.62 -1.22
N PRO A 287 -14.76 -3.71 -2.08
CA PRO A 287 -15.63 -2.91 -2.93
C PRO A 287 -16.45 -3.81 -3.85
N ALA A 288 -17.75 -3.51 -4.01
CA ALA A 288 -18.67 -4.33 -4.82
C ALA A 288 -18.19 -4.52 -6.27
N GLU A 289 -17.57 -3.49 -6.87
CA GLU A 289 -16.99 -3.58 -8.21
C GLU A 289 -15.82 -4.56 -8.29
N LEU A 290 -14.94 -4.54 -7.29
CA LEU A 290 -13.81 -5.46 -7.21
C LEU A 290 -14.29 -6.90 -6.97
N GLU A 291 -15.24 -7.10 -6.06
CA GLU A 291 -15.90 -8.39 -5.82
C GLU A 291 -16.55 -8.94 -7.11
N ALA A 292 -17.32 -8.12 -7.82
CA ALA A 292 -17.98 -8.53 -9.05
C ALA A 292 -16.97 -8.89 -10.15
N THR A 293 -15.90 -8.10 -10.28
CA THR A 293 -14.81 -8.35 -11.24
C THR A 293 -14.11 -9.69 -10.96
N LEU A 294 -13.72 -9.94 -9.70
CA LEU A 294 -13.05 -11.19 -9.32
C LEU A 294 -13.98 -12.39 -9.45
N THR A 295 -15.25 -12.24 -9.07
CA THR A 295 -16.27 -13.30 -9.21
C THR A 295 -16.50 -13.65 -10.67
N TRP A 296 -16.64 -12.65 -11.54
CA TRP A 296 -16.75 -12.84 -12.99
C TRP A 296 -15.53 -13.60 -13.55
N TRP A 297 -14.32 -13.11 -13.24
CA TRP A 297 -13.10 -13.69 -13.80
C TRP A 297 -12.84 -15.12 -13.31
N THR A 298 -13.03 -15.39 -12.01
CA THR A 298 -12.88 -16.75 -11.46
C THR A 298 -13.94 -17.71 -12.00
N PHE A 299 -15.21 -17.28 -12.07
CA PHE A 299 -16.28 -18.08 -12.64
C PHE A 299 -16.04 -18.40 -14.12
N HIS A 300 -15.49 -17.45 -14.89
CA HIS A 300 -15.18 -17.64 -16.30
C HIS A 300 -14.22 -18.82 -16.54
N HIS A 301 -13.24 -19.03 -15.66
CA HIS A 301 -12.23 -20.09 -15.82
C HIS A 301 -12.56 -21.40 -15.12
N THR A 302 -13.48 -21.39 -14.14
CA THR A 302 -13.73 -22.57 -13.29
C THR A 302 -15.18 -23.04 -13.29
N ALA A 303 -16.11 -22.22 -13.77
CA ALA A 303 -17.56 -22.37 -13.59
C ALA A 303 -17.97 -22.54 -12.11
N GLN A 304 -17.17 -22.02 -11.17
CA GLN A 304 -17.42 -22.09 -9.73
C GLN A 304 -17.50 -20.68 -9.13
N HIS A 305 -18.32 -20.54 -8.08
CA HIS A 305 -18.40 -19.31 -7.29
C HIS A 305 -17.45 -19.39 -6.10
N PHE A 306 -16.55 -18.42 -5.98
CA PHE A 306 -15.58 -18.36 -4.90
C PHE A 306 -16.13 -17.48 -3.77
N PRO A 307 -16.44 -18.01 -2.57
CA PRO A 307 -16.79 -17.18 -1.43
C PRO A 307 -15.65 -16.23 -1.07
N ILE A 308 -16.03 -15.00 -0.73
CA ILE A 308 -15.11 -13.99 -0.22
C ILE A 308 -14.95 -14.18 1.28
N LYS A 309 -13.70 -14.27 1.73
CA LYS A 309 -13.32 -14.42 3.12
C LYS A 309 -12.32 -13.35 3.52
N LYS A 310 -12.24 -13.09 4.83
CA LYS A 310 -11.30 -12.14 5.40
C LYS A 310 -9.89 -12.74 5.42
N LEU A 311 -8.93 -12.04 4.83
CA LEU A 311 -7.51 -12.28 5.03
C LEU A 311 -7.10 -11.62 6.37
N PRO A 312 -6.51 -12.36 7.32
CA PRO A 312 -5.96 -11.75 8.53
C PRO A 312 -4.93 -10.67 8.18
N ILE A 313 -5.14 -9.47 8.71
CA ILE A 313 -4.29 -8.30 8.49
C ILE A 313 -4.29 -7.46 9.77
N THR A 314 -3.15 -6.82 10.06
CA THR A 314 -3.04 -5.89 11.17
C THR A 314 -3.86 -4.63 10.89
N GLN A 315 -4.65 -4.20 11.88
CA GLN A 315 -5.38 -2.95 11.80
C GLN A 315 -4.43 -1.75 11.84
N GLN A 316 -4.53 -0.89 10.83
CA GLN A 316 -3.73 0.32 10.72
C GLN A 316 -4.14 1.36 11.77
N ARG A 317 -3.15 2.14 12.22
CA ARG A 317 -3.33 3.21 13.23
C ARG A 317 -2.88 4.59 12.75
N ASP A 318 -2.45 4.70 11.51
CA ASP A 318 -2.01 5.93 10.86
C ASP A 318 -2.72 6.11 9.52
N GLY A 319 -2.35 7.12 8.75
CA GLY A 319 -2.95 7.40 7.45
C GLY A 319 -2.16 6.93 6.24
N TYR A 320 -1.07 6.16 6.38
CA TYR A 320 -0.10 5.92 5.27
C TYR A 320 0.51 4.52 5.22
N SER A 321 0.16 3.63 6.15
CA SER A 321 0.78 2.31 6.28
C SER A 321 0.05 1.17 5.56
N CYS A 322 -1.02 1.47 4.82
CA CYS A 322 -1.87 0.43 4.19
C CYS A 322 -1.09 -0.50 3.27
N GLY A 323 -0.18 0.03 2.45
CA GLY A 323 0.63 -0.76 1.52
C GLY A 323 1.51 -1.81 2.21
N LEU A 324 2.30 -1.38 3.20
CA LEU A 324 3.16 -2.29 3.96
C LEU A 324 2.35 -3.34 4.73
N LEU A 325 1.20 -2.97 5.29
CA LEU A 325 0.33 -3.90 6.02
C LEU A 325 -0.35 -4.90 5.08
N ALA A 326 -0.74 -4.47 3.88
CA ALA A 326 -1.26 -5.36 2.83
C ALA A 326 -0.18 -6.36 2.41
N TRP A 327 1.04 -5.90 2.12
CA TRP A 327 2.17 -6.78 1.83
C TRP A 327 2.45 -7.78 2.95
N ASN A 328 2.50 -7.33 4.22
CA ASN A 328 2.75 -8.23 5.34
C ASN A 328 1.63 -9.27 5.55
N ALA A 329 0.38 -8.95 5.23
CA ALA A 329 -0.72 -9.91 5.25
C ALA A 329 -0.52 -11.02 4.20
N LEU A 330 -0.07 -10.67 2.99
CA LEU A 330 0.30 -11.64 1.97
C LEU A 330 1.47 -12.52 2.45
N ALA A 331 2.55 -11.90 2.91
CA ALA A 331 3.75 -12.61 3.38
C ALA A 331 3.42 -13.58 4.52
N THR A 332 2.62 -13.15 5.51
CA THR A 332 2.17 -14.01 6.63
C THR A 332 1.31 -15.17 6.15
N ARG A 333 0.44 -14.97 5.17
CA ARG A 333 -0.44 -16.04 4.68
C ARG A 333 0.30 -17.08 3.84
N LEU A 334 1.26 -16.63 3.03
CA LEU A 334 2.00 -17.48 2.10
C LEU A 334 3.22 -18.15 2.76
N LEU A 335 3.88 -17.46 3.70
CA LEU A 335 5.07 -17.91 4.42
C LEU A 335 4.90 -17.77 5.95
N PRO A 336 3.93 -18.47 6.57
CA PRO A 336 3.57 -18.29 7.98
C PRO A 336 4.68 -18.67 8.97
N ASP A 337 5.65 -19.48 8.56
CA ASP A 337 6.79 -19.88 9.40
C ASP A 337 7.88 -18.80 9.47
N GLN A 338 7.87 -17.84 8.53
CA GLN A 338 8.86 -16.77 8.41
C GLN A 338 8.29 -15.41 8.79
N HIS A 339 7.00 -15.19 8.52
CA HIS A 339 6.34 -13.92 8.74
C HIS A 339 5.21 -14.04 9.76
N SER A 340 5.17 -13.10 10.68
CA SER A 340 4.03 -12.86 11.57
C SER A 340 3.33 -11.57 11.19
N LEU A 341 2.03 -11.47 11.53
CA LEU A 341 1.32 -10.20 11.43
C LEU A 341 2.05 -9.12 12.21
N MET A 342 2.37 -8.04 11.51
CA MET A 342 3.17 -6.92 11.99
C MET A 342 2.45 -6.19 13.14
N ASP A 343 3.17 -5.74 14.16
CA ASP A 343 2.60 -4.79 15.11
C ASP A 343 2.47 -3.42 14.43
N SER A 344 1.25 -2.85 14.42
CA SER A 344 0.95 -1.50 13.95
C SER A 344 1.89 -0.41 14.52
N MET A 345 2.44 -0.62 15.72
CA MET A 345 3.37 0.32 16.36
C MET A 345 4.80 0.25 15.80
N MET A 346 5.12 -0.85 15.11
CA MET A 346 6.45 -1.16 14.57
C MET A 346 6.55 -0.91 13.06
N VAL A 347 5.47 -0.48 12.40
CA VAL A 347 5.43 -0.27 10.95
C VAL A 347 6.56 0.63 10.44
N ALA A 348 6.89 1.69 11.19
CA ALA A 348 7.98 2.58 10.83
C ALA A 348 9.35 1.88 10.74
N ASP A 349 9.62 0.92 11.63
CA ASP A 349 10.85 0.13 11.64
C ASP A 349 10.80 -0.92 10.53
N GLU A 350 9.64 -1.53 10.28
CA GLU A 350 9.47 -2.49 9.20
C GLU A 350 9.65 -1.86 7.81
N ARG A 351 9.24 -0.59 7.60
CA ARG A 351 9.56 0.14 6.36
C ARG A 351 11.07 0.25 6.13
N LEU A 352 11.85 0.46 7.20
CA LEU A 352 13.31 0.53 7.08
C LEU A 352 13.93 -0.84 6.79
N LYS A 353 13.36 -1.93 7.31
CA LYS A 353 13.80 -3.28 6.96
C LYS A 353 13.53 -3.61 5.50
N VAL A 354 12.35 -3.26 4.99
CA VAL A 354 12.02 -3.41 3.57
C VAL A 354 12.97 -2.57 2.71
N LEU A 355 13.25 -1.32 3.10
CA LEU A 355 14.26 -0.50 2.41
C LEU A 355 15.61 -1.23 2.32
N LEU A 356 16.11 -1.78 3.43
CA LEU A 356 17.36 -2.53 3.42
C LEU A 356 17.31 -3.74 2.48
N GLN A 357 16.20 -4.49 2.46
CA GLN A 357 16.04 -5.60 1.51
C GLN A 357 16.05 -5.14 0.04
N VAL A 358 15.45 -3.98 -0.26
CA VAL A 358 15.49 -3.39 -1.61
C VAL A 358 16.92 -2.97 -1.98
N ILE A 359 17.66 -2.39 -1.04
CA ILE A 359 19.06 -1.99 -1.26
C ILE A 359 19.98 -3.19 -1.40
N ASP A 360 19.83 -4.22 -0.57
CA ASP A 360 20.59 -5.46 -0.67
C ASP A 360 20.39 -6.09 -2.05
N ARG A 361 19.14 -6.13 -2.53
CA ARG A 361 18.81 -6.61 -3.87
C ARG A 361 19.37 -5.73 -5.00
N HIS A 362 19.44 -4.41 -4.82
CA HIS A 362 20.11 -3.52 -5.77
C HIS A 362 21.59 -3.88 -5.95
N HIS A 363 22.25 -4.36 -4.89
CA HIS A 363 23.66 -4.74 -4.88
C HIS A 363 23.94 -6.18 -5.34
N GLU A 364 22.92 -7.02 -5.54
CA GLU A 364 23.08 -8.40 -6.04
C GLU A 364 23.66 -8.38 -7.47
N LYS A 365 24.98 -8.56 -7.60
CA LYS A 365 25.76 -8.47 -8.85
C LYS A 365 25.33 -9.45 -9.95
N ASP A 366 24.72 -10.56 -9.55
CA ASP A 366 24.37 -11.66 -10.45
C ASP A 366 22.94 -11.54 -11.02
N TYR A 367 22.18 -10.53 -10.60
CA TYR A 367 20.87 -10.28 -11.15
C TYR A 367 20.97 -9.46 -12.45
N GLN A 368 21.73 -9.97 -13.42
CA GLN A 368 21.40 -9.66 -14.80
C GLN A 368 20.06 -10.31 -15.05
N PHE A 369 18.99 -9.50 -15.03
CA PHE A 369 17.71 -9.91 -15.57
C PHE A 369 17.94 -10.20 -17.05
N THR A 370 18.38 -11.42 -17.36
CA THR A 370 18.21 -11.96 -18.70
C THR A 370 16.73 -11.81 -18.93
N PHE A 371 16.36 -11.01 -19.91
CA PHE A 371 15.03 -11.00 -20.50
C PHE A 371 14.78 -12.44 -21.01
N THR A 372 14.51 -13.39 -20.11
CA THR A 372 13.86 -14.64 -20.45
C THR A 372 12.46 -14.23 -20.80
N LYS A 373 12.30 -13.81 -22.07
CA LYS A 373 11.08 -13.27 -22.70
C LYS A 373 10.01 -12.86 -21.69
N PRO A 374 10.02 -11.64 -21.17
CA PRO A 374 8.85 -11.18 -20.48
C PRO A 374 7.71 -11.21 -21.50
N LEU A 375 6.53 -11.68 -21.08
CA LEU A 375 5.29 -11.53 -21.85
C LEU A 375 4.98 -10.06 -22.23
N ARG A 376 5.81 -9.12 -21.78
CA ARG A 376 5.81 -7.68 -22.04
C ARG A 376 6.14 -7.29 -23.49
N GLU A 377 6.69 -8.17 -24.33
CA GLU A 377 6.93 -7.87 -25.77
C GLU A 377 5.64 -7.63 -26.60
N LYS A 378 4.44 -7.77 -26.01
CA LYS A 378 3.16 -7.40 -26.65
C LYS A 378 2.31 -6.40 -25.86
N MET A 379 2.84 -5.76 -24.82
CA MET A 379 2.13 -4.64 -24.18
C MET A 379 2.59 -3.32 -24.82
N PRO A 380 1.71 -2.54 -25.47
CA PRO A 380 2.06 -1.18 -25.85
C PRO A 380 2.37 -0.37 -24.58
N GLU A 381 3.46 0.38 -24.59
CA GLU A 381 3.80 1.36 -23.56
C GLU A 381 2.67 2.38 -23.47
N TYR A 382 1.81 2.26 -22.46
CA TYR A 382 0.86 3.31 -22.12
C TYR A 382 1.60 4.38 -21.33
N SER A 383 2.21 5.31 -22.05
CA SER A 383 2.59 6.60 -21.47
C SER A 383 1.32 7.44 -21.36
N THR A 384 0.75 7.53 -20.15
CA THR A 384 -0.36 8.45 -19.86
C THR A 384 0.16 9.89 -19.81
N SER A 385 0.32 10.50 -20.98
CA SER A 385 0.35 11.95 -21.14
C SER A 385 -0.75 12.36 -22.12
N ALA A 386 -1.96 12.58 -21.61
CA ALA A 386 -3.04 13.17 -22.39
C ALA A 386 -2.83 14.70 -22.46
N THR A 387 -2.14 15.16 -23.50
CA THR A 387 -2.26 16.55 -23.98
C THR A 387 -3.46 16.62 -24.93
N VAL A 388 -4.51 17.30 -24.48
CA VAL A 388 -5.61 17.74 -25.35
C VAL A 388 -5.07 18.83 -26.26
N THR A 389 -5.03 18.57 -27.56
CA THR A 389 -4.91 19.61 -28.59
C THR A 389 -6.15 19.56 -29.46
N GLU A 390 -6.90 20.65 -29.46
CA GLU A 390 -8.00 20.93 -30.37
C GLU A 390 -7.48 21.10 -31.81
N ASP A 391 -8.25 20.53 -32.74
CA ASP A 391 -8.46 20.87 -34.15
C ASP A 391 -7.28 21.12 -35.10
N GLY A 392 -7.26 20.31 -36.16
CA GLY A 392 -6.50 20.55 -37.39
C GLY A 392 -6.61 19.39 -38.37
N ILE A 393 -7.66 19.40 -39.20
CA ILE A 393 -7.84 18.47 -40.32
C ILE A 393 -6.85 18.83 -41.43
N GLU A 394 -5.87 17.96 -41.69
CA GLU A 394 -5.16 17.94 -42.98
C GLU A 394 -5.09 16.52 -43.54
N HIS A 395 -5.64 16.37 -44.74
CA HIS A 395 -5.51 15.19 -45.59
C HIS A 395 -4.06 15.04 -46.06
N THR A 396 -3.41 13.93 -45.71
CA THR A 396 -2.23 13.47 -46.47
C THR A 396 -2.35 12.00 -46.86
N SER A 397 -2.22 11.80 -48.16
CA SER A 397 -2.21 10.55 -48.90
C SER A 397 -0.97 9.71 -48.56
N PHE A 398 -1.18 8.44 -48.18
CA PHE A 398 -0.11 7.44 -48.12
C PHE A 398 -0.37 6.36 -49.18
N ALA A 399 0.36 6.46 -50.28
CA ALA A 399 0.65 5.34 -51.18
C ALA A 399 2.13 4.99 -51.05
N ASN A 400 2.43 3.69 -51.12
CA ASN A 400 3.74 3.02 -51.17
C ASN A 400 4.21 2.38 -49.85
N LEU A 401 3.83 1.11 -49.68
CA LEU A 401 4.63 0.12 -48.96
C LEU A 401 4.97 -1.04 -49.93
N PRO A 402 6.20 -1.60 -49.86
CA PRO A 402 6.64 -2.72 -50.70
C PRO A 402 6.09 -4.07 -50.17
N PRO A 403 6.08 -5.13 -51.01
CA PRO A 403 5.42 -6.39 -50.67
C PRO A 403 6.24 -7.22 -49.68
N VAL A 404 5.55 -7.74 -48.66
CA VAL A 404 6.08 -8.67 -47.67
C VAL A 404 6.13 -10.08 -48.25
N PHE A 405 7.28 -10.73 -48.10
CA PHE A 405 7.58 -12.09 -48.53
C PHE A 405 6.95 -13.11 -47.57
N ILE A 406 6.14 -14.04 -48.09
CA ILE A 406 5.53 -15.14 -47.32
C ILE A 406 6.32 -16.44 -47.62
N PRO A 407 6.91 -17.12 -46.61
CA PRO A 407 7.49 -18.45 -46.82
C PRO A 407 6.40 -19.55 -46.79
N PRO A 408 6.58 -20.66 -47.53
CA PRO A 408 5.53 -21.66 -47.73
C PRO A 408 5.40 -22.65 -46.56
N SER A 409 4.15 -22.96 -46.23
CA SER A 409 3.71 -23.99 -45.29
C SER A 409 4.16 -25.39 -45.71
N ARG A 410 4.78 -26.12 -44.78
CA ARG A 410 5.02 -27.57 -44.89
C ARG A 410 3.69 -28.33 -44.82
N GLN A 411 3.39 -29.05 -45.89
CA GLN A 411 2.36 -30.09 -45.94
C GLN A 411 2.85 -31.33 -45.17
N LEU A 412 2.01 -31.83 -44.26
CA LEU A 412 2.13 -33.17 -43.71
C LEU A 412 1.19 -34.10 -44.50
N THR A 413 1.76 -35.20 -44.98
CA THR A 413 1.09 -36.27 -45.72
C THR A 413 0.29 -37.19 -44.79
N PRO A 414 -0.79 -37.82 -45.27
CA PRO A 414 -1.51 -38.84 -44.52
C PRO A 414 -0.95 -40.23 -44.84
N SER A 415 -0.68 -41.03 -43.81
CA SER A 415 -0.43 -42.47 -43.95
C SER A 415 -1.68 -43.25 -43.53
N SER A 416 -2.31 -43.83 -44.53
CA SER A 416 -3.31 -44.89 -44.47
C SER A 416 -2.70 -46.18 -43.91
N ASN A 417 -3.43 -46.86 -43.03
CA ASN A 417 -3.44 -48.32 -42.98
C ASN A 417 -4.78 -48.82 -42.43
N SER A 418 -5.38 -49.71 -43.20
CA SER A 418 -6.71 -50.30 -43.06
C SER A 418 -6.64 -51.73 -42.50
N ASN A 419 -7.82 -52.19 -42.05
CA ASN A 419 -8.29 -53.56 -41.83
C ASN A 419 -8.19 -54.07 -40.39
N VAL A 420 -9.17 -54.74 -39.77
CA VAL A 420 -10.50 -55.34 -40.09
C VAL A 420 -11.05 -55.75 -38.68
N MET A 421 -12.33 -55.66 -38.25
CA MET A 421 -13.48 -56.50 -38.61
C MET A 421 -14.74 -56.10 -37.77
N HIS A 422 -15.90 -56.27 -38.40
CA HIS A 422 -17.31 -56.32 -37.94
C HIS A 422 -17.70 -56.27 -36.45
N SER A 423 -18.77 -55.53 -36.13
CA SER A 423 -20.14 -56.08 -35.99
C SER A 423 -21.19 -55.04 -35.54
N HIS A 424 -22.43 -55.30 -35.96
CA HIS A 424 -23.64 -54.50 -35.83
C HIS A 424 -24.14 -54.37 -34.38
N THR A 425 -24.75 -53.24 -34.02
CA THR A 425 -26.04 -53.21 -33.28
C THR A 425 -26.68 -51.83 -33.25
N ALA A 426 -28.01 -51.84 -33.18
CA ALA A 426 -28.94 -50.75 -33.41
C ALA A 426 -29.11 -49.77 -32.22
N THR A 427 -29.70 -48.62 -32.57
CA THR A 427 -30.32 -47.56 -31.75
C THR A 427 -31.16 -48.08 -30.56
N PRO A 428 -31.31 -47.28 -29.47
CA PRO A 428 -32.46 -46.36 -29.46
C PRO A 428 -32.29 -45.04 -28.69
N THR A 429 -33.08 -44.07 -29.16
CA THR A 429 -33.55 -42.84 -28.51
C THR A 429 -34.27 -43.13 -27.18
N PRO A 430 -34.11 -42.30 -26.13
CA PRO A 430 -35.03 -42.30 -25.00
C PRO A 430 -35.99 -41.10 -25.05
N THR A 431 -37.27 -41.45 -25.12
CA THR A 431 -38.46 -40.64 -24.88
C THR A 431 -38.66 -40.41 -23.37
N LEU A 432 -39.26 -39.26 -23.02
CA LEU A 432 -39.67 -38.78 -21.68
C LEU A 432 -40.40 -39.80 -20.78
N PRO A 433 -40.34 -39.62 -19.45
CA PRO A 433 -41.45 -39.96 -18.56
C PRO A 433 -42.25 -38.71 -18.09
N PRO A 434 -43.59 -38.79 -18.03
CA PRO A 434 -44.47 -37.75 -17.51
C PRO A 434 -44.77 -37.94 -16.00
N GLY A 435 -45.07 -36.84 -15.32
CA GLY A 435 -45.96 -36.83 -14.15
C GLY A 435 -45.31 -36.89 -12.77
N LEU A 436 -45.19 -35.72 -12.12
CA LEU A 436 -45.27 -35.62 -10.66
C LEU A 436 -46.26 -34.52 -10.29
N THR A 437 -47.37 -34.96 -9.73
CA THR A 437 -48.48 -34.19 -9.17
C THR A 437 -48.03 -33.52 -7.87
N ILE A 438 -48.20 -32.20 -7.80
CA ILE A 438 -47.97 -31.37 -6.60
C ILE A 438 -49.23 -31.46 -5.72
N PRO A 439 -49.14 -31.83 -4.43
CA PRO A 439 -50.27 -31.76 -3.51
C PRO A 439 -50.49 -30.31 -3.00
N PRO A 440 -51.74 -29.90 -2.71
CA PRO A 440 -52.05 -28.54 -2.32
C PRO A 440 -51.59 -28.22 -0.88
N LEU A 441 -51.04 -27.02 -0.73
CA LEU A 441 -50.71 -26.37 0.54
C LEU A 441 -51.96 -26.21 1.41
N GLY A 442 -52.00 -26.91 2.54
CA GLY A 442 -52.93 -26.65 3.64
C GLY A 442 -52.40 -25.55 4.57
N PRO A 443 -53.28 -24.79 5.24
CA PRO A 443 -52.89 -23.69 6.11
C PRO A 443 -52.33 -24.18 7.45
N SER A 444 -51.07 -23.84 7.73
CA SER A 444 -50.40 -24.13 9.01
C SER A 444 -50.83 -23.09 10.06
N THR A 445 -51.55 -23.56 11.08
CA THR A 445 -51.89 -22.80 12.30
C THR A 445 -50.75 -22.90 13.31
N LEU A 446 -50.19 -21.75 13.70
CA LEU A 446 -49.23 -21.61 14.80
C LEU A 446 -50.00 -21.43 16.13
N PRO A 447 -49.66 -22.17 17.21
CA PRO A 447 -50.03 -21.78 18.55
C PRO A 447 -48.92 -20.91 19.17
N SER A 448 -49.26 -19.65 19.45
CA SER A 448 -48.52 -18.79 20.37
C SER A 448 -48.59 -19.37 21.79
N GLN A 449 -47.44 -19.64 22.40
CA GLN A 449 -47.32 -19.73 23.85
C GLN A 449 -46.14 -18.88 24.34
N LEU A 450 -46.47 -17.72 24.90
CA LEU A 450 -45.63 -16.95 25.79
C LEU A 450 -45.42 -17.74 27.08
N VAL A 451 -44.15 -18.01 27.42
CA VAL A 451 -43.76 -18.43 28.77
C VAL A 451 -43.14 -17.23 29.47
N THR A 452 -43.87 -16.71 30.46
CA THR A 452 -43.42 -15.71 31.43
C THR A 452 -42.55 -16.36 32.51
N PRO A 453 -41.46 -15.72 32.96
CA PRO A 453 -40.73 -16.17 34.14
C PRO A 453 -41.42 -15.68 35.46
N PRO A 454 -41.35 -16.46 36.55
CA PRO A 454 -42.01 -16.12 37.82
C PRO A 454 -41.23 -15.09 38.65
N PRO A 455 -41.92 -14.38 39.58
CA PRO A 455 -41.35 -13.28 40.34
C PRO A 455 -40.47 -13.77 41.49
N ARG A 456 -39.29 -13.13 41.64
CA ARG A 456 -38.36 -13.39 42.73
C ARG A 456 -38.79 -12.60 43.97
N GLN A 457 -39.22 -13.32 44.99
CA GLN A 457 -39.64 -12.77 46.28
C GLN A 457 -38.47 -12.15 47.05
N VAL A 458 -38.78 -11.01 47.66
CA VAL A 458 -37.99 -10.27 48.65
C VAL A 458 -38.13 -10.97 49.99
N ALA A 459 -37.03 -11.30 50.64
CA ALA A 459 -37.00 -11.63 52.05
C ALA A 459 -35.79 -10.95 52.71
N GLY A 460 -36.07 -9.95 53.53
CA GLY A 460 -35.13 -9.43 54.51
C GLY A 460 -35.29 -10.20 55.82
N THR A 461 -34.20 -10.46 56.54
CA THR A 461 -34.25 -10.64 57.99
C THR A 461 -32.90 -10.28 58.62
N LYS A 462 -33.00 -9.73 59.83
CA LYS A 462 -32.01 -9.02 60.62
C LYS A 462 -31.23 -9.96 61.58
N ARG A 463 -30.06 -9.45 61.99
CA ARG A 463 -29.48 -9.37 63.37
C ARG A 463 -28.56 -10.46 63.95
N SER A 464 -27.44 -9.92 64.48
CA SER A 464 -26.63 -10.30 65.66
C SER A 464 -25.77 -11.56 65.54
N ALA A 465 -24.53 -11.66 66.04
CA ALA A 465 -23.86 -11.06 67.21
C ALA A 465 -22.31 -11.13 67.05
N VAL A 466 -21.54 -10.10 67.46
CA VAL A 466 -20.53 -10.12 68.54
C VAL A 466 -19.30 -11.01 68.28
N ASP A 467 -18.15 -10.40 67.97
CA ASP A 467 -16.94 -10.63 68.78
C ASP A 467 -15.97 -9.43 68.71
N GLN A 468 -15.32 -9.15 69.84
CA GLN A 468 -14.48 -7.99 70.11
C GLN A 468 -13.00 -8.33 69.93
N THR A 469 -12.18 -7.42 69.41
CA THR A 469 -10.91 -6.89 70.02
C THR A 469 -10.08 -6.09 68.99
N PRO A 470 -9.16 -5.20 69.43
CA PRO A 470 -9.08 -3.84 68.91
C PRO A 470 -7.83 -3.59 68.04
N GLU A 471 -7.94 -2.68 67.07
CA GLU A 471 -6.74 -1.98 66.60
C GLU A 471 -7.01 -0.55 66.07
N ARG A 472 -6.34 0.38 66.73
CA ARG A 472 -5.82 1.69 66.28
C ARG A 472 -6.64 2.52 65.28
N SER A 473 -7.26 3.54 65.88
CA SER A 473 -7.62 4.84 65.32
C SER A 473 -6.55 5.48 64.42
N LEU A 474 -6.89 5.69 63.14
CA LEU A 474 -6.43 6.83 62.35
C LEU A 474 -7.63 7.43 61.60
N LYS A 475 -7.82 8.74 61.82
CA LYS A 475 -8.98 9.54 61.44
C LYS A 475 -9.10 9.70 59.91
N SER A 476 -10.19 9.22 59.31
CA SER A 476 -10.60 9.62 57.96
C SER A 476 -11.69 10.70 58.02
N LYS A 477 -11.40 11.88 57.45
CA LYS A 477 -12.40 12.91 57.11
C LYS A 477 -13.19 12.50 55.85
N PRO A 478 -14.45 12.92 55.68
CA PRO A 478 -15.26 12.57 54.53
C PRO A 478 -14.91 13.46 53.33
N VAL A 479 -14.45 12.87 52.24
CA VAL A 479 -14.40 13.52 50.92
C VAL A 479 -15.55 12.95 50.09
N GLN A 480 -16.71 13.59 50.18
CA GLN A 480 -17.75 13.47 49.17
C GLN A 480 -17.78 14.77 48.35
N LYS A 481 -17.92 14.58 47.03
CA LYS A 481 -18.07 15.58 45.95
C LYS A 481 -16.77 16.25 45.50
N ILE A 482 -16.23 15.73 44.40
CA ILE A 482 -16.02 16.44 43.11
C ILE A 482 -15.57 15.35 42.12
N PHE A 483 -16.47 14.91 41.24
CA PHE A 483 -16.13 14.33 39.93
C PHE A 483 -17.38 14.45 39.05
N LYS A 484 -17.69 15.69 38.65
CA LYS A 484 -18.27 15.93 37.33
C LYS A 484 -17.08 16.29 36.45
N SER A 485 -16.46 15.32 35.81
CA SER A 485 -15.47 15.60 34.77
C SER A 485 -16.23 16.26 33.63
N ALA A 486 -15.90 17.52 33.36
CA ALA A 486 -16.26 18.15 32.10
C ALA A 486 -15.68 17.28 30.99
N VAL A 487 -16.54 16.60 30.24
CA VAL A 487 -16.14 15.97 28.97
C VAL A 487 -15.79 17.14 28.06
N GLN A 488 -14.49 17.44 27.93
CA GLN A 488 -14.02 18.31 26.87
C GLN A 488 -14.41 17.62 25.55
N LYS A 489 -15.28 18.27 24.76
CA LYS A 489 -15.55 17.85 23.39
C LYS A 489 -14.23 17.92 22.61
N VAL A 490 -13.58 16.77 22.45
CA VAL A 490 -12.39 16.63 21.61
C VAL A 490 -12.88 16.71 20.17
N LYS A 491 -12.63 17.85 19.51
CA LYS A 491 -12.90 18.05 18.09
C LYS A 491 -12.13 17.00 17.27
N SER A 492 -12.71 16.52 16.17
CA SER A 492 -12.02 15.60 15.26
C SER A 492 -10.70 16.20 14.76
N SER A 493 -9.71 15.33 14.51
CA SER A 493 -8.37 15.70 14.00
C SER A 493 -8.46 16.55 12.73
N ILE A 494 -9.51 16.32 11.93
CA ILE A 494 -9.82 17.04 10.69
C ILE A 494 -10.25 18.49 10.99
N ARG A 495 -11.03 18.73 12.04
CA ARG A 495 -11.44 20.07 12.47
C ARG A 495 -10.25 20.88 12.96
N ASN A 496 -9.32 20.26 13.69
CA ASN A 496 -8.07 20.90 14.10
C ASN A 496 -7.14 21.20 12.91
N ALA A 497 -7.03 20.26 11.95
CA ALA A 497 -6.24 20.45 10.74
C ALA A 497 -6.81 21.59 9.85
N LEU A 498 -8.14 21.77 9.82
CA LEU A 498 -8.79 22.85 9.07
C LEU A 498 -8.78 24.20 9.80
N GLU A 499 -8.79 24.24 11.13
CA GLU A 499 -8.52 25.48 11.89
C GLU A 499 -7.09 25.97 11.59
N LEU A 500 -6.11 25.06 11.57
CA LEU A 500 -4.72 25.37 11.15
C LEU A 500 -4.61 25.76 9.66
N SER A 501 -5.44 25.16 8.78
CA SER A 501 -5.47 25.52 7.36
C SER A 501 -6.14 26.87 7.10
N LYS A 502 -7.13 27.25 7.90
CA LYS A 502 -7.79 28.57 7.80
C LYS A 502 -6.85 29.68 8.25
N GLU A 503 -6.05 29.44 9.28
CA GLU A 503 -4.93 30.31 9.67
C GLU A 503 -3.87 30.44 8.54
N ALA A 504 -3.69 29.41 7.71
CA ALA A 504 -2.80 29.45 6.54
C ALA A 504 -3.42 30.13 5.30
N GLU A 505 -4.72 30.00 5.08
CA GLU A 505 -5.45 30.72 4.03
C GLU A 505 -5.52 32.23 4.32
N ASP A 506 -5.65 32.63 5.60
CA ASP A 506 -5.55 34.03 6.03
C ASP A 506 -4.15 34.64 5.77
N LEU A 507 -3.13 33.80 5.52
CA LEU A 507 -1.78 34.20 5.09
C LEU A 507 -1.60 34.24 3.56
N GLY A 508 -2.66 33.97 2.77
CA GLY A 508 -2.68 34.13 1.32
C GLY A 508 -2.18 32.92 0.51
N ASP A 509 -2.01 31.75 1.14
CA ASP A 509 -1.58 30.53 0.44
C ASP A 509 -2.77 29.78 -0.15
N ASN A 510 -2.80 29.61 -1.48
CA ASN A 510 -3.82 28.83 -2.18
C ASN A 510 -3.55 27.30 -2.03
N PRO A 511 -4.48 26.51 -1.46
CA PRO A 511 -4.25 25.09 -1.25
C PRO A 511 -4.34 24.28 -2.55
N LYS A 512 -3.33 23.42 -2.81
CA LYS A 512 -3.14 22.70 -4.08
C LYS A 512 -3.68 21.27 -4.16
N PHE A 513 -4.35 20.73 -3.13
CA PHE A 513 -4.75 19.30 -3.11
C PHE A 513 -6.24 19.04 -2.91
N GLY A 514 -6.70 17.90 -3.45
CA GLY A 514 -8.09 17.59 -3.81
C GLY A 514 -9.13 17.64 -2.68
N LEU A 515 -8.75 17.36 -1.43
CA LEU A 515 -9.67 17.54 -0.30
C LEU A 515 -9.94 19.04 -0.10
N LEU A 516 -8.92 19.89 0.02
CA LEU A 516 -9.10 21.33 0.23
C LEU A 516 -9.86 22.02 -0.92
N ARG A 517 -9.74 21.54 -2.16
CA ARG A 517 -10.52 22.03 -3.32
C ARG A 517 -12.00 21.67 -3.26
N TYR A 518 -12.35 20.52 -2.69
CA TYR A 518 -13.76 20.16 -2.42
C TYR A 518 -14.37 21.13 -1.38
N TRP A 519 -13.56 21.52 -0.39
CA TRP A 519 -13.97 22.44 0.67
C TRP A 519 -14.01 23.90 0.21
N SER A 520 -13.28 24.31 -0.82
CA SER A 520 -13.39 25.68 -1.35
C SER A 520 -14.70 25.96 -2.10
N LYS A 521 -15.45 24.92 -2.48
CA LYS A 521 -16.69 25.03 -3.29
C LYS A 521 -18.00 24.74 -2.55
N GLY A 522 -17.95 24.04 -1.40
CA GLY A 522 -19.15 23.70 -0.63
C GLY A 522 -19.70 24.86 0.20
N THR A 523 -21.03 24.90 0.41
CA THR A 523 -21.64 25.89 1.31
C THR A 523 -21.25 25.61 2.76
N ALA A 524 -21.42 26.59 3.65
CA ALA A 524 -21.19 26.39 5.08
C ALA A 524 -22.06 25.26 5.66
N ALA A 525 -23.26 25.06 5.12
CA ALA A 525 -24.16 23.98 5.52
C ALA A 525 -23.63 22.60 5.09
N ASP A 526 -23.09 22.46 3.88
CA ASP A 526 -22.51 21.20 3.40
C ASP A 526 -21.29 20.78 4.23
N LYS A 527 -20.46 21.75 4.59
CA LYS A 527 -19.30 21.55 5.46
C LYS A 527 -19.73 21.11 6.86
N GLN A 528 -20.73 21.78 7.43
CA GLN A 528 -21.27 21.44 8.74
C GLN A 528 -21.88 20.04 8.76
N ALA A 529 -22.69 19.69 7.76
CA ALA A 529 -23.29 18.36 7.63
C ALA A 529 -22.23 17.25 7.41
N TYR A 530 -21.12 17.55 6.74
CA TYR A 530 -19.99 16.63 6.66
C TYR A 530 -19.35 16.40 8.04
N PHE A 531 -19.08 17.48 8.79
CA PHE A 531 -18.48 17.35 10.13
C PHE A 531 -19.38 16.65 11.12
N ASP A 532 -20.67 16.90 11.08
CA ASP A 532 -21.61 16.24 11.98
C ASP A 532 -21.65 14.73 11.70
N ARG A 533 -21.54 14.31 10.43
CA ARG A 533 -21.39 12.88 10.05
C ARG A 533 -20.07 12.26 10.49
N GLU A 534 -18.96 13.00 10.40
CA GLU A 534 -17.65 12.50 10.84
C GLU A 534 -17.53 12.46 12.37
N ASP A 535 -18.11 13.43 13.07
CA ASP A 535 -18.18 13.43 14.54
C ASP A 535 -19.08 12.26 15.01
N GLU A 536 -20.22 12.01 14.34
CA GLU A 536 -21.08 10.85 14.60
C GLU A 536 -20.36 9.51 14.32
N ARG A 537 -19.62 9.42 13.21
CA ARG A 537 -18.77 8.25 12.90
C ARG A 537 -17.72 8.04 13.99
N ALA A 538 -17.03 9.09 14.42
CA ALA A 538 -16.02 9.00 15.47
C ALA A 538 -16.61 8.62 16.84
N GLU A 539 -17.85 9.04 17.15
CA GLU A 539 -18.57 8.59 18.35
C GLU A 539 -18.95 7.10 18.26
N ASN A 540 -19.43 6.65 17.09
CA ASN A 540 -19.76 5.24 16.85
C ASN A 540 -18.51 4.35 16.94
N ASP A 541 -17.40 4.74 16.32
CA ASP A 541 -16.13 4.00 16.37
C ASP A 541 -15.60 3.87 17.81
N ARG A 542 -15.76 4.91 18.64
CA ARG A 542 -15.41 4.84 20.07
C ARG A 542 -16.31 3.87 20.82
N SER A 543 -17.62 3.90 20.55
CA SER A 543 -18.58 2.98 21.15
C SER A 543 -18.24 1.52 20.79
N GLU A 544 -17.94 1.26 19.52
CA GLU A 544 -17.54 -0.07 19.05
C GLU A 544 -16.22 -0.52 19.67
N LYS A 545 -15.22 0.38 19.77
CA LYS A 545 -13.95 0.10 20.42
C LYS A 545 -14.12 -0.21 21.91
N ASP A 546 -14.95 0.54 22.63
CA ASP A 546 -15.27 0.29 24.04
C ASP A 546 -15.95 -1.07 24.23
N VAL A 547 -16.83 -1.47 23.30
CA VAL A 547 -17.47 -2.79 23.30
C VAL A 547 -16.46 -3.90 22.99
N ALA A 548 -15.56 -3.69 22.03
CA ALA A 548 -14.51 -4.64 21.68
C ALA A 548 -13.53 -4.83 22.85
N GLU A 549 -13.08 -3.76 23.50
CA GLU A 549 -12.21 -3.82 24.68
C GLU A 549 -12.88 -4.55 25.86
N LYS A 550 -14.19 -4.33 26.09
CA LYS A 550 -14.97 -5.09 27.08
C LYS A 550 -15.09 -6.56 26.74
N THR A 551 -15.24 -6.89 25.46
CA THR A 551 -15.32 -8.29 24.97
C THR A 551 -14.00 -9.01 25.21
N VAL A 552 -12.87 -8.40 24.78
CA VAL A 552 -11.52 -8.94 25.01
C VAL A 552 -11.23 -9.12 26.50
N ALA A 553 -11.61 -8.15 27.35
CA ALA A 553 -11.44 -8.26 28.79
C ALA A 553 -12.27 -9.41 29.40
N THR A 554 -13.45 -9.68 28.85
CA THR A 554 -14.34 -10.77 29.29
C THR A 554 -13.77 -12.12 28.89
N ASP A 555 -13.29 -12.26 27.65
CA ASP A 555 -12.67 -13.49 27.15
C ASP A 555 -11.38 -13.82 27.90
N LYS A 556 -10.55 -12.80 28.20
CA LYS A 556 -9.36 -12.96 29.04
C LYS A 556 -9.72 -13.52 30.42
N LYS A 557 -10.75 -12.97 31.07
CA LYS A 557 -11.23 -13.47 32.37
C LYS A 557 -11.77 -14.90 32.28
N LEU A 558 -12.48 -15.24 31.20
CA LEU A 558 -12.97 -16.60 30.96
C LEU A 558 -11.81 -17.59 30.81
N HIS A 559 -10.80 -17.22 30.02
CA HIS A 559 -9.60 -18.02 29.80
C HIS A 559 -8.81 -18.25 31.10
N GLU A 560 -8.61 -17.21 31.90
CA GLU A 560 -7.97 -17.31 33.23
C GLU A 560 -8.74 -18.26 34.17
N ARG A 561 -10.08 -18.20 34.16
CA ARG A 561 -10.94 -19.09 34.94
C ARG A 561 -10.77 -20.55 34.53
N ASP A 562 -10.66 -20.84 33.23
CA ASP A 562 -10.50 -22.20 32.74
C ASP A 562 -9.09 -22.75 32.98
N LEU A 563 -8.06 -21.91 32.90
CA LEU A 563 -6.71 -22.23 33.37
C LEU A 563 -6.69 -22.59 34.87
N ALA A 564 -7.40 -21.83 35.70
CA ALA A 564 -7.53 -22.12 37.13
C ALA A 564 -8.21 -23.48 37.39
N LYS A 565 -9.29 -23.80 36.66
CA LYS A 565 -9.94 -25.12 36.73
C LYS A 565 -9.00 -26.26 36.34
N ARG A 566 -8.24 -26.11 35.24
CA ARG A 566 -7.26 -27.14 34.80
C ARG A 566 -6.17 -27.34 35.85
N ARG A 567 -5.65 -26.27 36.46
CA ARG A 567 -4.69 -26.34 37.57
C ARG A 567 -5.26 -27.07 38.78
N GLN A 568 -6.52 -26.79 39.13
CA GLN A 568 -7.21 -27.48 40.24
C GLN A 568 -7.42 -28.97 39.97
N GLN A 569 -7.85 -29.34 38.75
CA GLN A 569 -8.00 -30.73 38.34
C GLN A 569 -6.66 -31.48 38.38
N LYS A 570 -5.59 -30.86 37.89
CA LYS A 570 -4.23 -31.43 37.95
C LYS A 570 -3.77 -31.65 39.39
N ARG A 571 -4.02 -30.68 40.29
CA ARG A 571 -3.73 -30.84 41.74
C ARG A 571 -4.51 -32.01 42.35
N ARG A 572 -5.81 -32.12 42.07
CA ARG A 572 -6.64 -33.24 42.56
C ARG A 572 -6.14 -34.59 42.04
N SER A 573 -5.76 -34.66 40.77
CA SER A 573 -5.19 -35.88 40.17
C SER A 573 -3.87 -36.27 40.84
N LEU A 574 -2.98 -35.30 41.10
CA LEU A 574 -1.72 -35.55 41.80
C LEU A 574 -1.93 -36.01 43.24
N MET A 575 -2.85 -35.38 43.98
CA MET A 575 -3.23 -35.81 45.34
C MET A 575 -3.76 -37.25 45.33
N LYS A 576 -4.69 -37.58 44.42
CA LYS A 576 -5.21 -38.94 44.29
C LYS A 576 -4.12 -39.96 43.95
N LYS A 577 -3.18 -39.61 43.07
CA LYS A 577 -2.01 -40.47 42.77
C LYS A 577 -1.12 -40.67 43.99
N ARG A 578 -0.95 -39.63 44.81
CA ARG A 578 -0.18 -39.70 46.06
C ARG A 578 -0.87 -40.59 47.09
N GLU A 579 -2.17 -40.43 47.31
CA GLU A 579 -2.98 -41.28 48.19
C GLU A 579 -2.89 -42.76 47.78
N ILE A 580 -2.99 -43.05 46.46
CA ILE A 580 -2.81 -44.41 45.92
C ILE A 580 -1.41 -44.94 46.24
N LYS A 581 -0.36 -44.13 46.05
CA LYS A 581 1.04 -44.53 46.30
C LYS A 581 1.32 -44.76 47.79
N GLU A 582 0.68 -43.99 48.67
CA GLU A 582 0.82 -44.08 50.12
C GLU A 582 -0.07 -45.18 50.74
N GLY A 583 -0.80 -45.95 49.92
CA GLY A 583 -1.63 -47.06 50.39
C GLY A 583 -2.91 -46.63 51.10
N VAL A 584 -3.26 -45.35 51.06
CA VAL A 584 -4.49 -44.81 51.66
C VAL A 584 -5.66 -45.16 50.74
N HIS A 585 -6.28 -46.32 50.97
CA HIS A 585 -7.50 -46.70 50.27
C HIS A 585 -8.62 -45.72 50.62
N SER A 586 -9.12 -45.03 49.59
CA SER A 586 -10.27 -44.13 49.72
C SER A 586 -11.46 -44.91 50.31
N PRO A 587 -12.08 -44.49 51.43
CA PRO A 587 -13.10 -45.26 52.16
C PRO A 587 -14.44 -45.50 51.42
N GLY A 588 -14.51 -45.23 50.12
CA GLY A 588 -15.75 -45.16 49.35
C GLY A 588 -15.99 -46.26 48.32
N SER A 589 -15.17 -47.33 48.23
CA SER A 589 -15.48 -48.41 47.27
C SER A 589 -16.62 -49.28 47.82
N THR A 590 -17.83 -48.92 47.44
CA THR A 590 -19.05 -49.68 47.68
C THR A 590 -18.87 -51.11 47.16
N LYS A 591 -18.92 -52.09 48.08
CA LYS A 591 -18.90 -53.52 47.77
C LYS A 591 -20.04 -53.85 46.81
N ARG A 592 -19.75 -54.03 45.52
CA ARG A 592 -20.70 -54.60 44.56
C ARG A 592 -20.76 -56.11 44.83
N LYS A 593 -21.83 -56.55 45.50
CA LYS A 593 -22.15 -57.99 45.66
C LYS A 593 -22.33 -58.59 44.25
N VAL A 594 -21.43 -59.49 43.88
CA VAL A 594 -21.64 -60.42 42.76
C VAL A 594 -22.64 -61.47 43.25
N ARG A 595 -23.67 -61.73 42.45
CA ARG A 595 -24.67 -62.78 42.67
C ARG A 595 -24.68 -63.70 41.47
#